data_AF-A0A2P2MTY8-F1
#
_entry.id   AF-A0A2P2MTY8-F1
#
_cell.length_a   1.000
_cell.length_b   1.000
_cell.length_c   1.000
_cell.angle_alpha   90.00
_cell.angle_beta   90.00
_cell.angle_gamma   90.00
#
_symmetry.space_group_name_H-M   'P 1'
#
loop_
_entity.id
_entity.type
_entity.pdbx_description
1 polymer ?
#
loop_
_entity_poly.entity_id
_entity_poly.type
_entity_poly.pdbx_seq_one_letter_code
_entity_poly.pdbx_strand_id
1 'polypeptide(L)'
;MAAASGLAIGTFVWVEDLDTAWIDGKVVGINGDDIKVLCTSGKTVVVKASDVYPKDVEMPQCGVDDMTKLAYLHEPGVLQNLRSRYDMNEIYTYTGNILIAVNPFQKLSHLYDSHMMDQYKGVGFGELSPHPFAVADAAYRLMMNEALSQSILVSGESGAGKTESTKLLMRYLAYMGGRAATEGRTVEQQVLESNPVLEAFGNAKTVRNNNSSRFGKFVEIQFDHRGRISGAAIRTYLLERSRVCQISDRERNYHCFYMLCAAPQEVMFLRFFFADFAIWKELRKCVSIFPCLKSHSFLLNL
;
A
#
# COMPACT_ATOMS: atom_id res chain seq x y z
N MET A 1 -17.64 -7.32 -23.11
CA MET A 1 -18.99 -7.30 -23.71
C MET A 1 -19.99 -7.81 -22.68
N ALA A 2 -20.39 -6.93 -21.77
CA ALA A 2 -21.62 -7.09 -20.98
C ALA A 2 -22.62 -6.09 -21.56
N ALA A 3 -23.82 -6.58 -21.85
CA ALA A 3 -24.74 -6.04 -22.83
C ALA A 3 -25.42 -4.72 -22.41
N ALA A 4 -25.72 -3.90 -23.41
CA ALA A 4 -26.64 -2.76 -23.39
C ALA A 4 -28.12 -3.14 -23.12
N SER A 5 -28.38 -4.30 -22.49
CA SER A 5 -29.72 -4.78 -22.18
C SER A 5 -30.18 -4.21 -20.84
N GLY A 6 -30.79 -3.01 -20.88
CA GLY A 6 -31.41 -2.40 -19.70
C GLY A 6 -31.43 -0.86 -19.67
N LEU A 7 -30.82 -0.18 -20.63
CA LEU A 7 -30.80 1.28 -20.70
C LEU A 7 -32.15 1.81 -21.18
N ALA A 8 -32.88 2.48 -20.30
CA ALA A 8 -34.15 3.13 -20.60
C ALA A 8 -34.03 4.64 -20.33
N ILE A 9 -34.87 5.43 -20.98
CA ILE A 9 -34.95 6.87 -20.67
C ILE A 9 -35.32 7.01 -19.20
N GLY A 10 -34.49 7.75 -18.46
CA GLY A 10 -34.64 7.99 -17.04
C GLY A 10 -33.75 7.13 -16.13
N THR A 11 -32.98 6.17 -16.65
CA THR A 11 -32.01 5.42 -15.84
C THR A 11 -30.80 6.28 -15.48
N PHE A 12 -30.23 6.04 -14.30
CA PHE A 12 -28.98 6.66 -13.87
C PHE A 12 -27.79 5.83 -14.36
N VAL A 13 -26.77 6.51 -14.84
CA VAL A 13 -25.60 5.90 -15.47
C VAL A 13 -24.33 6.66 -15.14
N TRP A 14 -23.20 5.99 -15.29
CA TRP A 14 -21.86 6.54 -15.26
C TRP A 14 -21.33 6.73 -16.69
N VAL A 15 -20.65 7.85 -16.90
CA VAL A 15 -19.97 8.20 -18.14
C VAL A 15 -18.56 8.71 -17.82
N GLU A 16 -17.62 8.45 -18.72
CA GLU A 16 -16.22 8.85 -18.56
C GLU A 16 -16.09 10.38 -18.67
N ASP A 17 -15.21 10.95 -17.84
CA ASP A 17 -14.91 12.38 -17.81
C ASP A 17 -13.41 12.61 -17.68
N LEU A 18 -12.87 13.58 -18.43
CA LEU A 18 -11.44 13.84 -18.48
C LEU A 18 -10.87 14.41 -17.17
N ASP A 19 -11.70 15.10 -16.37
CA ASP A 19 -11.24 15.79 -15.16
C ASP A 19 -11.41 14.90 -13.92
N THR A 20 -12.52 14.17 -13.84
CA THR A 20 -12.94 13.41 -12.64
C THR A 20 -12.98 11.90 -12.83
N ALA A 21 -12.51 11.40 -13.98
CA ALA A 21 -12.60 10.02 -14.47
C ALA A 21 -14.03 9.54 -14.75
N TRP A 22 -14.95 9.69 -13.79
CA TRP A 22 -16.33 9.25 -13.92
C TRP A 22 -17.31 10.26 -13.34
N ILE A 23 -18.34 10.60 -14.12
CA ILE A 23 -19.47 11.42 -13.68
C ILE A 23 -20.77 10.65 -13.83
N ASP A 24 -21.71 10.90 -12.93
CA ASP A 24 -23.04 10.33 -13.01
C ASP A 24 -24.00 11.24 -13.77
N GLY A 25 -25.00 10.63 -14.39
CA GLY A 25 -26.03 11.34 -15.11
C GLY A 25 -27.26 10.49 -15.34
N LYS A 26 -28.29 11.15 -15.89
CA LYS A 26 -29.57 10.54 -16.23
C LYS A 26 -29.70 10.44 -17.75
N VAL A 27 -30.09 9.28 -18.25
CA VAL A 27 -30.37 9.10 -19.68
C VAL A 27 -31.60 9.92 -20.06
N VAL A 28 -31.45 10.85 -21.00
CA VAL A 28 -32.54 11.74 -21.48
C VAL A 28 -33.01 11.40 -22.89
N GLY A 29 -32.20 10.68 -23.67
CA GLY A 29 -32.58 10.26 -25.02
C GLY A 29 -31.70 9.13 -25.52
N ILE A 30 -32.28 8.26 -26.35
CA ILE A 30 -31.61 7.11 -26.96
C ILE A 30 -31.88 7.18 -28.46
N ASN A 31 -30.82 7.35 -29.25
CA ASN A 31 -30.87 7.46 -30.70
C ASN A 31 -30.02 6.35 -31.33
N GLY A 32 -30.57 5.14 -31.41
CA GLY A 32 -29.82 3.97 -31.87
C GLY A 32 -28.70 3.63 -30.89
N ASP A 33 -27.45 3.79 -31.32
CA ASP A 33 -26.25 3.52 -30.50
C ASP A 33 -25.81 4.75 -29.67
N ASP A 34 -26.33 5.93 -29.97
CA ASP A 34 -25.99 7.17 -29.27
C ASP A 34 -26.95 7.41 -28.10
N ILE A 35 -26.40 7.49 -26.89
CA ILE A 35 -27.11 7.79 -25.65
C ILE A 35 -26.82 9.22 -25.24
N LYS A 36 -27.88 10.03 -25.10
CA LYS A 36 -27.81 11.36 -24.50
C LYS A 36 -27.98 11.26 -23.00
N VAL A 37 -26.98 11.72 -22.25
CA VAL A 37 -26.96 11.72 -20.80
C VAL A 37 -26.88 13.15 -20.29
N LEU A 38 -27.79 13.53 -19.39
CA LEU A 38 -27.73 14.76 -18.62
C LEU A 38 -26.96 14.49 -17.33
N CYS A 39 -25.73 14.97 -17.25
CA CYS A 39 -24.87 14.76 -16.09
C CYS A 39 -25.30 15.61 -14.90
N THR A 40 -24.98 15.18 -13.70
CA THR A 40 -25.21 15.94 -12.45
C THR A 40 -24.48 17.29 -12.43
N SER A 41 -23.41 17.44 -13.21
CA SER A 41 -22.71 18.71 -13.45
C SER A 41 -23.51 19.73 -14.29
N GLY A 42 -24.68 19.35 -14.81
CA GLY A 42 -25.51 20.16 -15.70
C GLY A 42 -25.08 20.10 -17.18
N LYS A 43 -23.96 19.44 -17.49
CA LYS A 43 -23.52 19.19 -18.87
C LYS A 43 -24.36 18.07 -19.50
N THR A 44 -24.70 18.20 -20.78
CA THR A 44 -25.29 17.11 -21.55
C THR A 44 -24.22 16.52 -22.45
N VAL A 45 -24.02 15.21 -22.37
CA VAL A 45 -23.04 14.48 -23.19
C VAL A 45 -23.75 13.46 -24.06
N VAL A 46 -23.19 13.19 -25.24
CA VAL A 46 -23.63 12.13 -26.14
C VAL A 46 -22.52 11.10 -26.19
N VAL A 47 -22.82 9.88 -25.75
CA VAL A 47 -21.86 8.78 -25.61
C VAL A 47 -22.46 7.53 -26.23
N LYS A 48 -21.61 6.60 -26.66
CA LYS A 48 -22.08 5.33 -27.21
C LYS A 48 -22.64 4.44 -26.11
N ALA A 49 -23.60 3.58 -26.45
CA ALA A 49 -24.17 2.63 -25.51
C ALA A 49 -23.12 1.69 -24.89
N SER A 50 -21.98 1.44 -25.57
CA SER A 50 -20.86 0.65 -25.05
C SER A 50 -20.08 1.31 -23.91
N ASP A 51 -20.14 2.63 -23.82
CA ASP A 51 -19.28 3.44 -22.94
C ASP A 51 -20.08 3.96 -21.72
N VAL A 52 -21.28 3.41 -21.52
CA VAL A 52 -22.21 3.78 -20.45
C VAL A 52 -22.31 2.62 -19.46
N TYR A 53 -22.08 2.91 -18.19
CA TYR A 53 -22.21 1.91 -17.11
C TYR A 53 -23.43 2.22 -16.26
N PRO A 54 -24.22 1.21 -15.83
CA PRO A 54 -25.39 1.45 -14.99
C PRO A 54 -24.97 1.99 -13.61
N LYS A 55 -25.75 2.93 -13.05
CA LYS A 55 -25.53 3.41 -11.67
C LYS A 55 -26.56 2.80 -10.75
N ASP A 56 -26.08 2.20 -9.67
CA ASP A 56 -26.92 1.77 -8.56
C ASP A 56 -27.35 3.00 -7.74
N VAL A 57 -28.66 3.25 -7.68
CA VAL A 57 -29.26 4.35 -6.91
C VAL A 57 -29.59 3.96 -5.47
N GLU A 58 -29.59 2.65 -5.17
CA GLU A 58 -29.90 2.11 -3.84
C GLU A 58 -28.63 1.89 -3.01
N MET A 59 -27.45 2.13 -3.58
CA MET A 59 -26.18 2.01 -2.88
C MET A 59 -26.16 2.93 -1.63
N PRO A 60 -25.78 2.40 -0.45
CA PRO A 60 -25.66 3.20 0.75
C PRO A 60 -24.70 4.39 0.55
N GLN A 61 -25.03 5.56 1.10
CA GLN A 61 -24.14 6.73 1.02
C GLN A 61 -22.78 6.49 1.67
N CYS A 62 -22.73 5.63 2.69
CA CYS A 62 -21.51 5.20 3.37
C CYS A 62 -20.69 4.15 2.59
N GLY A 63 -21.18 3.69 1.43
CA GLY A 63 -20.59 2.56 0.72
C GLY A 63 -20.80 1.22 1.46
N VAL A 64 -20.16 0.18 0.93
CA VAL A 64 -20.20 -1.20 1.44
C VAL A 64 -18.82 -1.65 1.88
N ASP A 65 -18.78 -2.41 2.97
CA ASP A 65 -17.55 -2.99 3.51
C ASP A 65 -16.92 -4.02 2.56
N ASP A 66 -17.74 -4.77 1.83
CA ASP A 66 -17.30 -5.76 0.83
C ASP A 66 -17.92 -5.45 -0.52
N MET A 67 -17.06 -5.16 -1.50
CA MET A 67 -17.46 -4.79 -2.85
C MET A 67 -18.08 -5.95 -3.65
N THR A 68 -18.00 -7.19 -3.17
CA THR A 68 -18.77 -8.30 -3.75
C THR A 68 -20.28 -8.12 -3.61
N LYS A 69 -20.72 -7.24 -2.70
CA LYS A 69 -22.13 -6.89 -2.48
C LYS A 69 -22.65 -5.81 -3.45
N LEU A 70 -21.79 -5.25 -4.30
CA LEU A 70 -22.21 -4.25 -5.29
C LEU A 70 -23.10 -4.90 -6.36
N ALA A 71 -24.19 -4.22 -6.73
CA ALA A 71 -25.06 -4.67 -7.83
C ALA A 71 -24.30 -4.75 -9.17
N TYR A 72 -23.38 -3.81 -9.38
CA TYR A 72 -22.55 -3.74 -10.57
C TYR A 72 -21.07 -3.61 -10.20
N LEU A 73 -20.30 -4.66 -10.46
CA LEU A 73 -18.86 -4.69 -10.21
C LEU A 73 -18.07 -4.20 -11.45
N HIS A 74 -18.25 -2.92 -11.78
CA HIS A 74 -17.47 -2.23 -12.80
C HIS A 74 -16.65 -1.08 -12.19
N GLU A 75 -15.70 -0.55 -12.95
CA GLU A 75 -14.76 0.47 -12.50
C GLU A 75 -15.41 1.70 -11.81
N PRO A 76 -16.46 2.34 -12.37
CA PRO A 76 -17.07 3.50 -11.69
C PRO A 76 -17.71 3.16 -10.34
N GLY A 77 -18.30 1.98 -10.18
CA GLY A 77 -18.94 1.56 -8.94
C GLY A 77 -17.92 1.26 -7.84
N VAL A 78 -16.82 0.60 -8.22
CA VAL A 78 -15.67 0.38 -7.33
C VAL A 78 -15.07 1.70 -6.87
N LEU A 79 -14.81 2.62 -7.81
CA LEU A 79 -14.22 3.91 -7.49
C LEU A 79 -15.14 4.76 -6.59
N GLN A 80 -16.44 4.78 -6.88
CA GLN A 80 -17.42 5.47 -6.04
C GLN A 80 -17.44 4.91 -4.61
N ASN A 81 -17.47 3.59 -4.45
CA ASN A 81 -17.48 2.96 -3.14
C ASN A 81 -16.23 3.31 -2.33
N LEU A 82 -15.05 3.19 -2.95
CA LEU A 82 -13.78 3.55 -2.31
C LEU A 82 -13.75 5.02 -1.91
N ARG A 83 -14.25 5.92 -2.76
CA ARG A 83 -14.34 7.35 -2.48
C ARG A 83 -15.26 7.65 -1.30
N SER A 84 -16.50 7.12 -1.32
CA SER A 84 -17.46 7.32 -0.24
C SER A 84 -16.92 6.88 1.13
N ARG A 85 -16.24 5.73 1.17
CA ARG A 85 -15.61 5.22 2.40
C ARG A 85 -14.43 6.08 2.82
N TYR A 86 -13.56 6.43 1.89
CA TYR A 86 -12.40 7.27 2.15
C TYR A 86 -12.78 8.64 2.73
N ASP A 87 -13.85 9.26 2.20
CA ASP A 87 -14.36 10.56 2.67
C ASP A 87 -14.84 10.52 4.14
N MET A 88 -15.15 9.33 4.67
CA MET A 88 -15.50 9.11 6.08
C MET A 88 -14.33 8.60 6.93
N ASN A 89 -13.10 8.59 6.39
CA ASN A 89 -11.89 8.00 6.99
C ASN A 89 -11.92 6.45 7.11
N GLU A 90 -12.80 5.77 6.39
CA GLU A 90 -12.82 4.31 6.26
C GLU A 90 -11.89 3.88 5.11
N ILE A 91 -10.61 3.69 5.43
CA ILE A 91 -9.55 3.49 4.42
C ILE A 91 -9.42 2.05 3.91
N TYR A 92 -10.11 1.11 4.56
CA TYR A 92 -10.04 -0.31 4.29
C TYR A 92 -11.36 -0.80 3.71
N THR A 93 -11.29 -1.64 2.67
CA THR A 93 -12.47 -2.20 2.00
C THR A 93 -12.16 -3.61 1.52
N TYR A 94 -13.08 -4.56 1.71
CA TYR A 94 -12.96 -5.91 1.17
C TYR A 94 -13.38 -5.98 -0.29
N THR A 95 -12.77 -6.92 -0.99
CA THR A 95 -13.26 -7.47 -2.26
C THR A 95 -13.07 -8.97 -2.22
N GLY A 96 -14.08 -9.65 -1.66
CA GLY A 96 -14.00 -11.06 -1.30
C GLY A 96 -12.86 -11.30 -0.31
N ASN A 97 -11.88 -12.12 -0.70
CA ASN A 97 -10.74 -12.47 0.16
C ASN A 97 -9.58 -11.45 0.13
N ILE A 98 -9.71 -10.37 -0.64
CA ILE A 98 -8.68 -9.34 -0.79
C ILE A 98 -9.07 -8.11 0.05
N LEU A 99 -8.10 -7.54 0.74
CA LEU A 99 -8.25 -6.25 1.43
C LEU A 99 -7.63 -5.13 0.59
N ILE A 100 -8.44 -4.15 0.20
CA ILE A 100 -7.99 -2.92 -0.41
C ILE A 100 -7.73 -1.89 0.69
N ALA A 101 -6.57 -1.24 0.64
CA ALA A 101 -6.18 -0.15 1.52
C ALA A 101 -5.87 1.10 0.69
N VAL A 102 -6.55 2.20 0.99
CA VAL A 102 -6.32 3.50 0.36
C VAL A 102 -5.53 4.37 1.33
N ASN A 103 -4.35 4.85 0.94
CA ASN A 103 -3.47 5.60 1.83
C ASN A 103 -4.10 6.96 2.22
N PRO A 104 -4.38 7.22 3.52
CA PRO A 104 -4.99 8.48 3.95
C PRO A 104 -4.03 9.68 3.99
N PHE A 105 -2.72 9.47 3.87
CA PHE A 105 -1.68 10.49 4.10
C PHE A 105 -1.76 11.23 5.46
N GLN A 106 -2.52 10.68 6.40
CA GLN A 106 -2.67 11.16 7.77
C GLN A 106 -2.67 9.98 8.75
N LYS A 107 -2.34 10.26 10.01
CA LYS A 107 -2.37 9.23 11.05
C LYS A 107 -3.78 9.05 11.59
N LEU A 108 -4.34 7.85 11.40
CA LEU A 108 -5.61 7.43 11.99
C LEU A 108 -5.33 6.52 13.19
N SER A 109 -4.94 7.09 14.32
CA SER A 109 -4.45 6.30 15.48
C SER A 109 -5.50 5.36 16.06
N HIS A 110 -6.77 5.77 16.06
CA HIS A 110 -7.89 4.99 16.60
C HIS A 110 -8.08 3.61 15.92
N LEU A 111 -7.52 3.40 14.73
CA LEU A 111 -7.60 2.13 14.02
C LEU A 111 -6.59 1.07 14.51
N TYR A 112 -5.55 1.47 15.25
CA TYR A 112 -4.39 0.61 15.51
C TYR A 112 -4.07 0.42 17.00
N ASP A 113 -5.06 0.68 17.85
CA ASP A 113 -4.92 0.52 19.29
C ASP A 113 -4.96 -0.95 19.71
N SER A 114 -4.44 -1.25 20.90
CA SER A 114 -4.48 -2.62 21.46
C SER A 114 -5.90 -3.15 21.59
N HIS A 115 -6.84 -2.28 21.96
CA HIS A 115 -8.26 -2.60 22.01
C HIS A 115 -8.80 -3.06 20.65
N MET A 116 -8.33 -2.47 19.54
CA MET A 116 -8.72 -2.92 18.21
C MET A 116 -8.19 -4.32 17.93
N MET A 117 -6.94 -4.62 18.31
CA MET A 117 -6.39 -5.97 18.16
C MET A 117 -7.19 -7.02 18.96
N ASP A 118 -7.65 -6.66 20.17
CA ASP A 118 -8.51 -7.53 20.99
C ASP A 118 -9.87 -7.80 20.33
N GLN A 119 -10.46 -6.80 19.66
CA GLN A 119 -11.74 -6.96 18.97
C GLN A 119 -11.69 -7.93 17.79
N TYR A 120 -10.59 -7.93 17.03
CA TYR A 120 -10.43 -8.82 15.87
C TYR A 120 -9.99 -10.24 16.24
N LYS A 121 -9.58 -10.46 17.49
CA LYS A 121 -9.04 -11.74 17.95
C LYS A 121 -10.09 -12.85 17.89
N GLY A 122 -9.85 -13.84 17.03
CA GLY A 122 -10.68 -15.03 16.93
C GLY A 122 -12.02 -14.82 16.22
N VAL A 123 -12.24 -13.67 15.61
CA VAL A 123 -13.48 -13.32 14.90
C VAL A 123 -13.44 -13.80 13.45
N GLY A 124 -14.56 -14.26 12.92
CA GLY A 124 -14.64 -14.74 11.53
C GLY A 124 -14.26 -13.66 10.52
N PHE A 125 -13.57 -14.05 9.44
CA PHE A 125 -13.22 -13.09 8.38
C PHE A 125 -14.51 -12.54 7.74
N GLY A 126 -14.65 -11.23 7.68
CA GLY A 126 -15.84 -10.54 7.17
C GLY A 126 -16.99 -10.36 8.17
N GLU A 127 -16.85 -10.82 9.42
CA GLU A 127 -17.85 -10.53 10.47
C GLU A 127 -17.72 -9.10 11.03
N LEU A 128 -16.51 -8.56 11.04
CA LEU A 128 -16.22 -7.17 11.42
C LEU A 128 -15.89 -6.32 10.19
N SER A 129 -15.79 -5.00 10.42
CA SER A 129 -15.41 -4.04 9.38
C SER A 129 -14.03 -4.38 8.79
N PRO A 130 -13.74 -3.96 7.55
CA PRO A 130 -12.51 -4.31 6.88
C PRO A 130 -11.27 -3.79 7.59
N HIS A 131 -10.34 -4.68 7.91
CA HIS A 131 -9.12 -4.30 8.63
C HIS A 131 -7.96 -5.27 8.36
N PRO A 132 -6.68 -4.80 8.38
CA PRO A 132 -5.51 -5.68 8.28
C PRO A 132 -5.47 -6.75 9.37
N PHE A 133 -5.98 -6.46 10.56
CA PHE A 133 -6.01 -7.41 11.67
C PHE A 133 -6.92 -8.60 11.38
N ALA A 134 -8.04 -8.42 10.68
CA ALA A 134 -8.89 -9.53 10.24
C ALA A 134 -8.14 -10.48 9.28
N VAL A 135 -7.34 -9.93 8.36
CA VAL A 135 -6.53 -10.71 7.42
C VAL A 135 -5.44 -11.49 8.17
N ALA A 136 -4.77 -10.83 9.11
CA ALA A 136 -3.73 -11.46 9.94
C ALA A 136 -4.30 -12.54 10.87
N ASP A 137 -5.46 -12.30 11.48
CA ASP A 137 -6.16 -13.25 12.35
C ASP A 137 -6.61 -14.50 11.58
N ALA A 138 -7.24 -14.31 10.41
CA ALA A 138 -7.65 -15.40 9.55
C ALA A 138 -6.43 -16.26 9.13
N ALA A 139 -5.34 -15.63 8.68
CA ALA A 139 -4.12 -16.34 8.33
C ALA A 139 -3.50 -17.07 9.54
N TYR A 140 -3.43 -16.44 10.71
CA TYR A 140 -2.90 -17.06 11.92
C TYR A 140 -3.73 -18.29 12.35
N ARG A 141 -5.06 -18.17 12.35
CA ARG A 141 -5.95 -19.28 12.71
C ARG A 141 -5.88 -20.42 11.70
N LEU A 142 -5.85 -20.13 10.40
CA LEU A 142 -5.66 -21.16 9.37
C LEU A 142 -4.34 -21.90 9.56
N MET A 143 -3.24 -21.18 9.83
CA MET A 143 -1.95 -21.79 10.14
C MET A 143 -2.02 -22.73 11.35
N MET A 144 -2.69 -22.31 12.43
CA MET A 144 -2.82 -23.11 13.65
C MET A 144 -3.76 -24.31 13.50
N ASN A 145 -4.86 -24.15 12.77
CA ASN A 145 -5.88 -25.19 12.62
C ASN A 145 -5.49 -26.25 11.58
N GLU A 146 -4.88 -25.83 10.48
CA GLU A 146 -4.51 -26.73 9.37
C GLU A 146 -3.06 -27.22 9.46
N ALA A 147 -2.24 -26.64 10.36
CA ALA A 147 -0.80 -26.88 10.45
C ALA A 147 -0.07 -26.62 9.12
N LEU A 148 -0.57 -25.68 8.31
CA LEU A 148 -0.02 -25.28 7.02
C LEU A 148 0.52 -23.84 7.06
N SER A 149 1.69 -23.63 6.48
CA SER A 149 2.29 -22.30 6.36
C SER A 149 1.41 -21.36 5.53
N GLN A 150 1.22 -20.14 6.02
CA GLN A 150 0.41 -19.11 5.35
C GLN A 150 1.28 -17.98 4.80
N SER A 151 0.76 -17.25 3.82
CA SER A 151 1.43 -16.08 3.25
C SER A 151 0.45 -14.94 3.02
N ILE A 152 0.88 -13.72 3.33
CA ILE A 152 0.11 -12.49 3.06
C ILE A 152 0.93 -11.65 2.08
N LEU A 153 0.36 -11.39 0.90
CA LEU A 153 0.99 -10.58 -0.13
C LEU A 153 0.47 -9.14 -0.05
N VAL A 154 1.38 -8.20 0.24
CA VAL A 154 1.08 -6.77 0.23
C VAL A 154 1.63 -6.16 -1.06
N SER A 155 0.74 -5.83 -1.99
CA SER A 155 1.08 -5.23 -3.28
C SER A 155 0.57 -3.80 -3.41
N GLY A 156 1.07 -3.06 -4.39
CA GLY A 156 0.67 -1.68 -4.65
C GLY A 156 1.80 -0.81 -5.20
N GLU A 157 1.45 0.35 -5.72
CA GLU A 157 2.42 1.30 -6.28
C GLU A 157 3.35 1.89 -5.21
N SER A 158 4.38 2.60 -5.67
CA SER A 158 5.28 3.35 -4.80
C SER A 158 4.50 4.40 -4.01
N GLY A 159 4.60 4.41 -2.68
CA GLY A 159 3.86 5.35 -1.82
C GLY A 159 2.44 4.90 -1.43
N ALA A 160 1.97 3.74 -1.89
CA ALA A 160 0.63 3.23 -1.58
C ALA A 160 0.42 2.78 -0.11
N GLY A 161 1.45 2.79 0.74
CA GLY A 161 1.34 2.35 2.15
C GLY A 161 1.65 0.88 2.43
N LYS A 162 2.35 0.19 1.50
CA LYS A 162 2.77 -1.22 1.66
C LYS A 162 3.55 -1.47 2.95
N THR A 163 4.55 -0.64 3.22
CA THR A 163 5.43 -0.78 4.40
C THR A 163 4.61 -0.66 5.68
N GLU A 164 3.81 0.40 5.82
CA GLU A 164 2.95 0.62 7.00
C GLU A 164 1.94 -0.52 7.20
N SER A 165 1.29 -0.98 6.13
CA SER A 165 0.39 -2.13 6.20
C SER A 165 1.10 -3.40 6.68
N THR A 166 2.35 -3.62 6.23
CA THR A 166 3.18 -4.74 6.69
C THR A 166 3.53 -4.60 8.17
N LYS A 167 3.84 -3.38 8.66
CA LYS A 167 4.10 -3.12 10.09
C LYS A 167 2.89 -3.52 10.94
N LEU A 168 1.68 -3.13 10.52
CA LEU A 168 0.43 -3.47 11.22
C LEU A 168 0.17 -4.99 11.28
N LEU A 169 0.37 -5.69 10.16
CA LEU A 169 0.24 -7.15 10.12
C LEU A 169 1.23 -7.83 11.07
N MET A 170 2.49 -7.40 11.07
CA MET A 170 3.51 -7.95 11.98
C MET A 170 3.19 -7.68 13.45
N ARG A 171 2.70 -6.47 13.76
CA ARG A 171 2.26 -6.10 15.12
C ARG A 171 1.15 -7.00 15.62
N TYR A 172 0.15 -7.26 14.80
CA TYR A 172 -0.95 -8.16 15.15
C TYR A 172 -0.47 -9.61 15.35
N LEU A 173 0.36 -10.12 14.45
CA LEU A 173 0.95 -11.45 14.57
C LEU A 173 1.84 -11.60 15.82
N ALA A 174 2.55 -10.54 16.20
CA ALA A 174 3.33 -10.48 17.44
C ALA A 174 2.45 -10.50 18.69
N TYR A 175 1.34 -9.76 18.65
CA TYR A 175 0.31 -9.78 19.68
C TYR A 175 -0.28 -11.19 19.87
N MET A 176 -0.67 -11.87 18.78
CA MET A 176 -1.20 -13.25 18.82
C MET A 176 -0.16 -14.27 19.28
N GLY A 177 1.11 -14.06 18.90
CA GLY A 177 2.24 -14.92 19.25
C GLY A 177 2.69 -14.88 20.71
N GLY A 178 1.97 -14.17 21.58
CA GLY A 178 2.19 -14.19 23.04
C GLY A 178 3.43 -13.45 23.53
N ARG A 179 4.05 -12.58 22.71
CA ARG A 179 5.13 -11.67 23.15
C ARG A 179 4.61 -10.25 23.37
N ALA A 180 3.51 -10.12 24.11
CA ALA A 180 3.09 -8.84 24.65
C ALA A 180 4.05 -8.43 25.79
N ALA A 181 5.04 -7.59 25.47
CA ALA A 181 5.72 -6.71 26.41
C ALA A 181 6.51 -7.34 27.59
N THR A 182 7.14 -8.51 27.44
CA THR A 182 8.22 -8.89 28.37
C THR A 182 9.50 -8.13 28.02
N GLU A 183 9.92 -7.19 28.89
CA GLU A 183 11.17 -6.38 29.03
C GLU A 183 12.36 -6.55 28.05
N GLY A 184 12.10 -6.79 26.77
CA GLY A 184 13.08 -7.00 25.73
C GLY A 184 12.50 -6.70 24.35
N ARG A 185 13.37 -6.59 23.34
CA ARG A 185 12.94 -6.28 21.97
C ARG A 185 12.01 -7.37 21.44
N THR A 186 10.82 -6.99 20.99
CA THR A 186 9.91 -7.93 20.35
C THR A 186 10.48 -8.37 18.99
N VAL A 187 10.05 -9.53 18.48
CA VAL A 187 10.46 -9.98 17.13
C VAL A 187 10.00 -8.98 16.06
N GLU A 188 8.83 -8.38 16.25
CA GLU A 188 8.37 -7.23 15.46
C GLU A 188 9.38 -6.09 15.49
N GLN A 189 9.79 -5.61 16.67
CA GLN A 189 10.78 -4.53 16.80
C GLN A 189 12.10 -4.89 16.12
N GLN A 190 12.60 -6.11 16.26
CA GLN A 190 13.84 -6.53 15.59
C GLN A 190 13.71 -6.51 14.07
N VAL A 191 12.57 -6.99 13.53
CA VAL A 191 12.29 -6.94 12.10
C VAL A 191 12.13 -5.49 11.62
N LEU A 192 11.51 -4.61 12.41
CA LEU A 192 11.35 -3.19 12.10
C LEU A 192 12.68 -2.43 12.18
N GLU A 193 13.52 -2.70 13.19
CA GLU A 193 14.85 -2.14 13.37
C GLU A 193 15.82 -2.54 12.24
N SER A 194 15.56 -3.66 11.57
CA SER A 194 16.32 -4.05 10.38
C SER A 194 15.98 -3.21 9.14
N ASN A 195 14.82 -2.56 9.09
CA ASN A 195 14.40 -1.78 7.91
C ASN A 195 15.36 -0.64 7.58
N PRO A 196 15.79 0.23 8.53
CA PRO A 196 16.79 1.25 8.23
C PRO A 196 18.05 0.72 7.55
N VAL A 197 18.52 -0.46 7.95
CA VAL A 197 19.67 -1.11 7.33
C VAL A 197 19.33 -1.58 5.91
N LEU A 198 18.20 -2.26 5.73
CA LEU A 198 17.77 -2.73 4.41
C LEU A 198 17.49 -1.56 3.44
N GLU A 199 16.95 -0.45 3.93
CA GLU A 199 16.71 0.75 3.14
C GLU A 199 18.02 1.46 2.79
N ALA A 200 18.96 1.53 3.73
CA ALA A 200 20.28 2.08 3.47
C ALA A 200 20.97 1.38 2.29
N PHE A 201 20.94 0.05 2.27
CA PHE A 201 21.65 -0.76 1.27
C PHE A 201 20.82 -1.13 0.03
N GLY A 202 19.50 -1.03 0.10
CA GLY A 202 18.57 -1.52 -0.92
C GLY A 202 17.63 -0.47 -1.52
N ASN A 203 17.60 0.75 -0.97
CA ASN A 203 16.84 1.85 -1.55
C ASN A 203 17.74 2.88 -2.25
N ALA A 204 17.17 3.51 -3.27
CA ALA A 204 17.81 4.57 -4.03
C ALA A 204 16.78 5.63 -4.47
N LYS A 205 17.27 6.80 -4.86
CA LYS A 205 16.44 7.80 -5.54
C LYS A 205 16.28 7.42 -7.01
N THR A 206 15.03 7.31 -7.46
CA THR A 206 14.62 7.19 -8.86
C THR A 206 13.92 8.46 -9.32
N VAL A 207 13.54 8.53 -10.60
CA VAL A 207 12.75 9.64 -11.13
C VAL A 207 11.39 9.78 -10.43
N ARG A 208 10.79 8.66 -9.99
CA ARG A 208 9.44 8.63 -9.42
C ARG A 208 9.41 8.64 -7.89
N ASN A 209 10.48 8.22 -7.22
CA ASN A 209 10.52 8.13 -5.76
C ASN A 209 11.94 8.34 -5.20
N ASN A 210 12.08 9.23 -4.23
CA ASN A 210 13.35 9.52 -3.55
C ASN A 210 13.88 8.38 -2.66
N ASN A 211 13.01 7.48 -2.20
CA ASN A 211 13.33 6.31 -1.39
C ASN A 211 12.73 5.03 -1.99
N SER A 212 13.06 4.75 -3.26
CA SER A 212 12.53 3.59 -3.99
C SER A 212 13.29 2.32 -3.59
N SER A 213 12.58 1.32 -3.06
CA SER A 213 13.14 -0.01 -2.85
C SER A 213 13.45 -0.70 -4.18
N ARG A 214 14.71 -1.13 -4.33
CA ARG A 214 15.21 -1.83 -5.54
C ARG A 214 15.45 -3.31 -5.28
N PHE A 215 14.73 -3.87 -4.32
CA PHE A 215 14.70 -5.28 -3.96
C PHE A 215 13.31 -5.65 -3.42
N GLY A 216 12.92 -6.91 -3.56
CA GLY A 216 11.78 -7.49 -2.87
C GLY A 216 12.18 -7.96 -1.47
N LYS A 217 11.29 -7.78 -0.50
CA LYS A 217 11.48 -8.23 0.89
C LYS A 217 10.41 -9.25 1.25
N PHE A 218 10.83 -10.40 1.74
CA PHE A 218 9.96 -11.41 2.33
C PHE A 218 10.31 -11.54 3.81
N VAL A 219 9.31 -11.33 4.67
CA VAL A 219 9.45 -11.52 6.11
C VAL A 219 8.75 -12.81 6.49
N GLU A 220 9.53 -13.74 7.04
CA GLU A 220 9.06 -15.00 7.58
C GLU A 220 8.95 -14.85 9.10
N ILE A 221 7.74 -15.02 9.66
CA ILE A 221 7.54 -15.11 11.12
C ILE A 221 7.26 -16.57 11.45
N GLN A 222 8.02 -17.13 12.38
CA GLN A 222 7.98 -18.53 12.73
C GLN A 222 7.25 -18.71 14.06
N PHE A 223 6.35 -19.68 14.11
CA PHE A 223 5.56 -20.02 15.28
C PHE A 223 5.87 -21.46 15.73
N ASP A 224 5.83 -21.69 17.04
CA ASP A 224 5.89 -23.04 17.62
C ASP A 224 4.51 -23.73 17.56
N HIS A 225 4.47 -25.01 17.91
CA HIS A 225 3.23 -25.80 17.97
C HIS A 225 2.17 -25.26 18.95
N ARG A 226 2.55 -24.34 19.84
CA ARG A 226 1.63 -23.67 20.78
C ARG A 226 1.19 -22.31 20.26
N GLY A 227 1.55 -21.94 19.03
CA GLY A 227 1.21 -20.68 18.40
C GLY A 227 2.02 -19.48 18.90
N ARG A 228 3.14 -19.71 19.60
CA ARG A 228 4.03 -18.64 20.08
C ARG A 228 5.13 -18.37 19.08
N ILE A 229 5.60 -17.13 18.99
CA ILE A 229 6.70 -16.80 18.09
C ILE A 229 8.00 -17.48 18.55
N SER A 230 8.56 -18.29 17.66
CA SER A 230 9.84 -18.99 17.83
C SER A 230 11.00 -18.26 17.15
N GLY A 231 10.74 -17.50 16.08
CA GLY A 231 11.77 -16.78 15.34
C GLY A 231 11.22 -15.90 14.22
N ALA A 232 12.12 -15.20 13.53
CA ALA A 232 11.81 -14.52 12.27
C ALA A 232 13.03 -14.53 11.35
N ALA A 233 12.78 -14.52 10.04
CA ALA A 233 13.82 -14.41 9.01
C ALA A 233 13.39 -13.40 7.95
N ILE A 234 14.37 -12.69 7.39
CA ILE A 234 14.13 -11.77 6.27
C ILE A 234 14.90 -12.31 5.07
N ARG A 235 14.18 -12.56 3.97
CA ARG A 235 14.76 -12.97 2.69
C ARG A 235 14.59 -11.83 1.69
N THR A 236 15.67 -11.43 1.07
CA THR A 236 15.67 -10.39 0.03
C THR A 236 15.76 -11.04 -1.34
N TYR A 237 14.97 -10.57 -2.30
CA TYR A 237 14.92 -11.08 -3.66
C TYR A 237 15.11 -9.95 -4.68
N LEU A 238 15.65 -10.28 -5.85
CA LEU A 238 15.70 -9.38 -7.01
C LEU A 238 16.33 -8.00 -6.72
N LEU A 239 17.42 -7.96 -5.95
CA LEU A 239 18.20 -6.73 -5.79
C LEU A 239 18.72 -6.27 -7.15
N GLU A 240 18.46 -5.02 -7.52
CA GLU A 240 18.94 -4.41 -8.77
C GLU A 240 20.46 -4.16 -8.70
N ARG A 241 21.24 -5.23 -8.92
CA ARG A 241 22.71 -5.19 -8.83
C ARG A 241 23.34 -4.27 -9.88
N SER A 242 22.72 -4.11 -11.05
CA SER A 242 23.20 -3.24 -12.12
C SER A 242 23.35 -1.77 -11.69
N ARG A 243 22.49 -1.30 -10.77
CA ARG A 243 22.51 0.07 -10.25
C ARG A 243 23.84 0.48 -9.62
N VAL A 244 24.59 -0.49 -9.08
CA VAL A 244 25.91 -0.22 -8.47
C VAL A 244 26.89 0.32 -9.50
N CYS A 245 26.84 -0.17 -10.75
CA CYS A 245 27.77 0.17 -11.82
C CYS A 245 27.19 1.15 -12.84
N GLN A 246 25.86 1.23 -12.96
CA GLN A 246 25.17 2.03 -13.97
C GLN A 246 24.01 2.79 -13.33
N ILE A 247 24.00 4.11 -13.48
CA ILE A 247 22.96 4.99 -12.95
C ILE A 247 22.38 5.78 -14.11
N SER A 248 21.05 5.78 -14.24
CA SER A 248 20.35 6.58 -15.25
C SER A 248 20.35 8.06 -14.88
N ASP A 249 20.19 8.93 -15.89
CA ASP A 249 20.11 10.37 -15.69
C ASP A 249 19.03 10.74 -14.66
N ARG A 250 19.39 11.64 -13.73
CA ARG A 250 18.55 12.13 -12.62
C ARG A 250 18.22 11.10 -11.53
N GLU A 251 18.79 9.90 -11.58
CA GLU A 251 18.73 8.93 -10.48
C GLU A 251 19.99 8.94 -9.62
N ARG A 252 19.96 8.21 -8.49
CA ARG A 252 21.14 8.01 -7.62
C ARG A 252 21.44 6.53 -7.43
N ASN A 253 22.64 6.27 -6.92
CA ASN A 253 23.02 4.95 -6.40
C ASN A 253 22.30 4.68 -5.05
N TYR A 254 22.56 3.52 -4.45
CA TYR A 254 22.05 3.17 -3.12
C TYR A 254 22.48 4.18 -2.04
N HIS A 255 21.59 4.44 -1.08
CA HIS A 255 21.81 5.47 -0.06
C HIS A 255 23.08 5.25 0.76
N CYS A 256 23.47 3.99 1.00
CA CYS A 256 24.64 3.62 1.80
C CYS A 256 25.93 4.27 1.29
N PHE A 257 26.11 4.38 -0.03
CA PHE A 257 27.29 5.02 -0.62
C PHE A 257 27.37 6.51 -0.23
N TYR A 258 26.24 7.21 -0.26
CA TYR A 258 26.20 8.63 0.10
C TYR A 258 26.33 8.84 1.60
N MET A 259 25.73 7.97 2.42
CA MET A 259 25.87 7.99 3.88
C MET A 259 27.32 7.74 4.31
N LEU A 260 28.00 6.77 3.69
CA LEU A 260 29.43 6.52 3.92
C LEU A 260 30.30 7.72 3.51
N CYS A 261 29.98 8.36 2.39
CA CYS A 261 30.72 9.55 1.93
C CYS A 261 30.54 10.77 2.85
N ALA A 262 29.38 10.90 3.48
CA ALA A 262 29.05 12.00 4.40
C ALA A 262 29.43 11.71 5.87
N ALA A 263 29.88 10.49 6.18
CA ALA A 263 30.20 10.09 7.56
C ALA A 263 31.38 10.89 8.15
N PRO A 264 31.38 11.17 9.47
CA PRO A 264 32.46 11.87 10.17
C PRO A 264 33.81 11.17 10.08
N GLN A 265 34.88 11.94 10.29
CA GLN A 265 36.26 11.52 10.07
C GLN A 265 36.70 10.35 10.98
N GLU A 266 36.06 10.18 12.12
CA GLU A 266 36.33 9.12 13.11
C GLU A 266 35.87 7.72 12.66
N VAL A 267 34.97 7.64 11.66
CA VAL A 267 34.45 6.38 11.10
C VAL A 267 35.19 5.98 9.79
N MET A 268 36.31 6.65 9.47
CA MET A 268 36.97 6.65 8.16
C MET A 268 37.72 5.38 7.73
N PHE A 269 37.91 4.38 8.58
CA PHE A 269 38.65 3.17 8.17
C PHE A 269 38.02 2.48 6.94
N LEU A 270 36.71 2.67 6.73
CA LEU A 270 35.96 2.20 5.55
C LEU A 270 36.12 3.09 4.31
N ARG A 271 36.50 4.37 4.45
CA ARG A 271 36.64 5.33 3.34
C ARG A 271 37.87 5.03 2.48
N PHE A 272 38.93 4.52 3.09
CA PHE A 272 40.17 4.14 2.40
C PHE A 272 40.05 2.85 1.57
N PHE A 273 39.21 1.88 1.98
CA PHE A 273 39.04 0.63 1.22
C PHE A 273 38.32 0.82 -0.11
N PHE A 274 37.47 1.85 -0.22
CA PHE A 274 36.67 2.13 -1.42
C PHE A 274 37.26 3.22 -2.32
N ALA A 275 38.31 3.94 -1.90
CA ALA A 275 38.85 5.09 -2.62
C ALA A 275 39.46 4.73 -4.00
N ASP A 276 39.79 3.46 -4.25
CA ASP A 276 40.40 2.98 -5.51
C ASP A 276 39.42 2.39 -6.53
N PHE A 277 38.12 2.28 -6.22
CA PHE A 277 37.16 1.66 -7.14
C PHE A 277 36.52 2.68 -8.11
N ALA A 278 36.43 2.30 -9.39
CA ALA A 278 35.77 3.05 -10.48
C ALA A 278 34.34 3.53 -10.16
N ILE A 279 33.68 2.93 -9.16
CA ILE A 279 32.40 3.34 -8.58
C ILE A 279 32.40 4.83 -8.16
N TRP A 280 33.55 5.36 -7.75
CA TRP A 280 33.70 6.77 -7.35
C TRP A 280 33.59 7.79 -8.49
N LYS A 281 33.90 7.40 -9.74
CA LYS A 281 33.75 8.32 -10.88
C LYS A 281 32.27 8.61 -11.18
N GLU A 282 31.38 7.63 -11.00
CA GLU A 282 29.94 7.81 -11.24
C GLU A 282 29.24 8.55 -10.09
N LEU A 283 29.66 8.32 -8.84
CA LEU A 283 29.12 9.07 -7.71
C LEU A 283 29.39 10.58 -7.84
N ARG A 284 30.56 10.99 -8.38
CA ARG A 284 30.92 12.40 -8.61
C ARG A 284 30.04 13.12 -9.64
N LYS A 285 29.45 12.41 -10.60
CA LYS A 285 28.51 13.02 -11.57
C LYS A 285 27.18 13.43 -10.93
N CYS A 286 26.83 12.84 -9.79
CA CYS A 286 25.58 13.10 -9.06
C CYS A 286 25.76 14.02 -7.84
N VAL A 287 26.96 14.56 -7.58
CA VAL A 287 27.19 15.51 -6.49
C VAL A 287 26.91 16.93 -6.98
N SER A 288 25.63 17.25 -7.15
CA SER A 288 25.17 18.62 -7.05
C SER A 288 24.02 18.67 -6.04
N ILE A 289 24.18 19.58 -5.08
CA ILE A 289 23.23 19.98 -4.04
C ILE A 289 23.34 19.21 -2.70
N PHE A 290 24.37 19.53 -1.93
CA PHE A 290 24.24 19.75 -0.48
C PHE A 290 24.84 21.13 -0.14
N PRO A 291 24.18 22.26 -0.43
CA PRO A 291 24.43 23.48 0.31
C PRO A 291 23.57 23.42 1.58
N CYS A 292 24.20 23.58 2.73
CA CYS A 292 23.55 23.90 4.01
C CYS A 292 22.92 22.74 4.81
N LEU A 293 23.77 21.86 5.36
CA LEU A 293 23.54 21.31 6.71
C LEU A 293 24.37 22.14 7.72
N LYS A 294 24.06 23.43 7.78
CA LYS A 294 24.39 24.31 8.91
C LYS A 294 23.10 24.98 9.38
N SER A 295 22.16 24.19 9.86
CA SER A 295 21.16 24.68 10.82
C SER A 295 20.58 23.48 11.56
N HIS A 296 20.42 23.66 12.87
CA HIS A 296 19.80 22.67 13.75
C HIS A 296 18.41 22.30 13.23
N SER A 297 18.18 21.01 12.97
CA SER A 297 16.84 20.46 12.79
C SER A 297 16.85 18.98 13.13
N PHE A 298 16.13 18.64 14.20
CA PHE A 298 15.68 17.29 14.53
C PHE A 298 14.77 16.80 13.40
N LEU A 299 15.10 15.66 12.79
CA LEU A 299 14.14 14.91 11.96
C LEU A 299 14.38 13.42 12.18
N LEU A 300 13.58 12.85 13.08
CA LEU A 300 13.13 11.46 12.96
C LEU A 300 12.40 11.34 11.62
N ASN A 301 12.60 10.26 10.86
CA ASN A 301 11.47 9.38 10.56
C ASN A 301 11.83 8.06 9.85
N LEU A 302 11.04 7.08 10.32
CA LEU A 302 10.52 5.85 9.75
C LEU A 302 10.23 5.86 8.23
#